data_AF-A0AA46THQ1-F1
#
_entry.id   AF-A0AA46THQ1-F1
#
_cell.length_a   1.000
_cell.length_b   1.000
_cell.length_c   1.000
_cell.angle_alpha   90.00
_cell.angle_beta   90.00
_cell.angle_gamma   90.00
#
_symmetry.space_group_name_H-M   'P 1'
#
loop_
_entity.id
_entity.type
_entity.pdbx_description
1 polymer ?
#
loop_
_entity_poly.entity_id
_entity_poly.type
_entity_poly.pdbx_seq_one_letter_code
_entity_poly.pdbx_strand_id
1 'polypeptide(L)'
;MRTTRWATLALLLVTATWGSTFILIKDLLDRVPTLDFLAVRFAIAAAAMFVVAPRAVARLSPQTRRRGLAVGLIYGLAQILQTEGLAYTDASISGFVTGMYVVLTPLIAALVLRNRIGKLTWCAVAMATVGLGFLSLSGLSVGFGEAITFGSAILYATHIVALSAWSTARDAYGLAVVQMAVIGAMCLAVTGWNGVVLPDNGRDWVSVVYMAVVAGAIAMLAQTWAQAHLPATRAAIIMTMEPVFAATFAIALGDETLTPRVAVGGTFVVVAMLAAELAPRRRIEAEVPHLGQ
;
A
#
# COMPACT_ATOMS: atom_id res chain seq x y z
N MET A 1 6.63 5.49 -23.06
CA MET A 1 5.13 5.52 -23.04
C MET A 1 4.53 4.15 -22.73
N ARG A 2 4.92 3.06 -23.41
CA ARG A 2 4.41 1.71 -23.10
C ARG A 2 4.68 1.26 -21.66
N THR A 3 5.90 1.42 -21.16
CA THR A 3 6.28 0.99 -19.79
C THR A 3 5.48 1.70 -18.70
N THR A 4 5.20 3.01 -18.85
CA THR A 4 4.37 3.73 -17.87
C THR A 4 2.95 3.18 -17.81
N ARG A 5 2.34 2.84 -18.96
CA ARG A 5 0.99 2.23 -18.98
C ARG A 5 0.99 0.87 -18.29
N TRP A 6 2.04 0.06 -18.50
CA TRP A 6 2.21 -1.20 -17.80
C TRP A 6 2.41 -1.01 -16.29
N ALA A 7 3.12 0.02 -15.85
CA ALA A 7 3.25 0.36 -14.44
C ALA A 7 1.90 0.79 -13.82
N THR A 8 1.11 1.61 -14.53
CA THR A 8 -0.24 1.98 -14.10
C THR A 8 -1.14 0.75 -14.00
N LEU A 9 -1.13 -0.12 -15.01
CA LEU A 9 -1.90 -1.37 -14.98
C LEU A 9 -1.45 -2.29 -13.85
N ALA A 10 -0.14 -2.40 -13.61
CA ALA A 10 0.40 -3.18 -12.50
C ALA A 10 -0.12 -2.66 -11.15
N LEU A 11 -0.12 -1.35 -10.92
CA LEU A 11 -0.70 -0.77 -9.70
C LEU A 11 -2.21 -0.97 -9.60
N LEU A 12 -2.96 -0.91 -10.70
CA LEU A 12 -4.39 -1.23 -10.69
C LEU A 12 -4.66 -2.69 -10.33
N LEU A 13 -3.82 -3.62 -10.82
CA LEU A 13 -3.92 -5.03 -10.43
C LEU A 13 -3.52 -5.26 -8.98
N VAL A 14 -2.52 -4.52 -8.48
CA VAL A 14 -2.12 -4.52 -7.07
C VAL A 14 -3.28 -4.05 -6.20
N THR A 15 -3.91 -2.92 -6.53
CA THR A 15 -5.04 -2.40 -5.73
C THR A 15 -6.29 -3.27 -5.83
N ALA A 16 -6.54 -3.90 -6.99
CA ALA A 16 -7.59 -4.91 -7.09
C ALA A 16 -7.28 -6.13 -6.21
N THR A 17 -6.02 -6.57 -6.19
CA THR A 17 -5.59 -7.67 -5.31
C THR A 17 -5.81 -7.28 -3.85
N TRP A 18 -5.38 -6.09 -3.43
CA TRP A 18 -5.60 -5.58 -2.08
C TRP A 18 -7.08 -5.41 -1.73
N GLY A 19 -7.90 -4.87 -2.63
CA GLY A 19 -9.35 -4.77 -2.43
C GLY A 19 -10.04 -6.13 -2.27
N SER A 20 -9.55 -7.19 -2.93
CA SER A 20 -10.09 -8.54 -2.76
C SER A 20 -9.77 -9.15 -1.38
N THR A 21 -8.76 -8.63 -0.68
CA THR A 21 -8.29 -9.24 0.58
C THR A 21 -9.26 -9.11 1.73
N PHE A 22 -10.07 -8.05 1.75
CA PHE A 22 -11.05 -7.80 2.82
C PHE A 22 -12.04 -8.95 2.99
N ILE A 23 -12.41 -9.61 1.88
CA ILE A 23 -13.33 -10.77 1.90
C ILE A 23 -12.65 -12.01 2.48
N LEU A 24 -11.35 -12.20 2.22
CA LEU A 24 -10.63 -13.43 2.56
C LEU A 24 -10.12 -13.49 3.99
N ILE A 25 -9.93 -12.33 4.62
CA ILE A 25 -9.34 -12.23 5.96
C ILE A 25 -10.35 -11.94 7.07
N LYS A 26 -11.60 -11.55 6.73
CA LYS A 26 -12.61 -11.13 7.70
C LYS A 26 -12.80 -12.16 8.82
N ASP A 27 -13.04 -13.41 8.44
CA ASP A 27 -13.25 -14.49 9.42
C ASP A 27 -11.94 -14.93 10.10
N LEU A 28 -10.80 -14.76 9.43
CA LEU A 28 -9.49 -15.20 9.93
C LEU A 28 -9.03 -14.36 11.12
N LEU A 29 -9.26 -13.05 11.06
CA LEU A 29 -8.82 -12.11 12.09
C LEU A 29 -9.61 -12.23 13.41
N ASP A 30 -10.74 -12.95 13.40
CA ASP A 30 -11.46 -13.32 14.65
C ASP A 30 -10.75 -14.44 15.43
N ARG A 31 -9.87 -15.21 14.76
CA ARG A 31 -9.18 -16.37 15.35
C ARG A 31 -7.69 -16.13 15.57
N VAL A 32 -7.06 -15.37 14.69
CA VAL A 32 -5.62 -15.11 14.74
C VAL A 32 -5.39 -13.61 14.98
N PRO A 33 -4.64 -13.24 16.04
CA PRO A 33 -4.26 -11.86 16.28
C PRO A 33 -3.62 -11.22 15.04
N THR A 34 -3.99 -9.98 14.73
CA THR A 34 -3.58 -9.31 13.49
C THR A 34 -2.05 -9.25 13.32
N LEU A 35 -1.29 -8.96 14.39
CA LEU A 35 0.17 -8.90 14.32
C LEU A 35 0.81 -10.27 14.05
N ASP A 36 0.24 -11.35 14.57
CA ASP A 36 0.69 -12.73 14.34
C ASP A 36 0.44 -13.12 12.88
N PHE A 37 -0.76 -12.81 12.40
CA PHE A 37 -1.12 -12.98 11.00
C PHE A 37 -0.15 -12.22 10.07
N LEU A 38 0.15 -10.95 10.37
CA LEU A 38 1.11 -10.15 9.59
C LEU A 38 2.52 -10.75 9.64
N ALA A 39 2.99 -11.18 10.83
CA ALA A 39 4.28 -11.80 11.02
C ALA A 39 4.45 -13.05 10.15
N VAL A 40 3.48 -13.98 10.22
CA VAL A 40 3.48 -15.22 9.44
C VAL A 40 3.39 -14.92 7.94
N ARG A 41 2.45 -14.05 7.54
CA ARG A 41 2.24 -13.66 6.14
C ARG A 41 3.50 -13.09 5.51
N PHE A 42 4.14 -12.11 6.16
CA PHE A 42 5.32 -11.44 5.62
C PHE A 42 6.56 -12.34 5.66
N ALA A 43 6.69 -13.23 6.64
CA ALA A 43 7.74 -14.24 6.66
C ALA A 43 7.60 -15.21 5.48
N ILE A 44 6.38 -15.69 5.18
CA ILE A 44 6.12 -16.56 4.01
C ILE A 44 6.39 -15.79 2.71
N ALA A 45 5.95 -14.54 2.61
CA ALA A 45 6.22 -13.70 1.43
C ALA A 45 7.73 -13.55 1.18
N ALA A 46 8.49 -13.21 2.22
CA ALA A 46 9.94 -13.07 2.15
C ALA A 46 10.63 -14.39 1.75
N ALA A 47 10.23 -15.51 2.36
CA ALA A 47 10.76 -16.83 2.04
C ALA A 47 10.47 -17.24 0.59
N ALA A 48 9.23 -17.05 0.12
CA ALA A 48 8.83 -17.35 -1.25
C ALA A 48 9.66 -16.56 -2.28
N MET A 49 9.84 -15.25 -2.05
CA MET A 49 10.67 -14.42 -2.92
C MET A 49 12.15 -14.81 -2.86
N PHE A 50 12.66 -15.15 -1.67
CA PHE A 50 14.04 -15.59 -1.53
C PHE A 50 14.31 -16.90 -2.27
N VAL A 51 13.38 -17.86 -2.22
CA VAL A 51 13.50 -19.14 -2.95
C VAL A 51 13.53 -18.94 -4.47
N VAL A 52 12.69 -18.04 -4.99
CA VAL A 52 12.61 -17.78 -6.43
C VAL A 52 13.86 -17.08 -6.97
N ALA A 53 14.46 -16.14 -6.23
CA ALA A 53 15.70 -15.49 -6.64
C ALA A 53 16.64 -15.20 -5.45
N PRO A 54 17.36 -16.21 -4.93
CA PRO A 54 18.16 -16.09 -3.71
C PRO A 54 19.34 -15.12 -3.85
N ARG A 55 19.83 -14.95 -5.09
CA ARG A 55 20.92 -14.01 -5.40
C ARG A 55 20.43 -12.57 -5.63
N ALA A 56 19.12 -12.30 -5.64
CA ALA A 56 18.61 -10.97 -5.92
C ALA A 56 19.08 -9.93 -4.89
N VAL A 57 19.07 -10.27 -3.59
CA VAL A 57 19.55 -9.39 -2.51
C VAL A 57 21.07 -9.20 -2.59
N ALA A 58 21.81 -10.26 -2.92
CA ALA A 58 23.27 -10.20 -3.05
C ALA A 58 23.73 -9.34 -4.24
N ARG A 59 22.91 -9.23 -5.29
CA ARG A 59 23.17 -8.37 -6.46
C ARG A 59 22.93 -6.88 -6.20
N LEU A 60 22.25 -6.52 -5.10
CA LEU A 60 22.05 -5.12 -4.74
C LEU A 60 23.36 -4.49 -4.27
N SER A 61 23.56 -3.22 -4.65
CA SER A 61 24.63 -2.42 -4.06
C SER A 61 24.42 -2.27 -2.54
N PRO A 62 25.49 -2.02 -1.75
CA PRO A 62 25.36 -1.76 -0.32
C PRO A 62 24.40 -0.60 -0.01
N GLN A 63 24.40 0.44 -0.87
CA GLN A 63 23.50 1.58 -0.75
C GLN A 63 22.04 1.19 -1.00
N THR A 64 21.77 0.42 -2.06
CA THR A 64 20.41 -0.07 -2.36
C THR A 64 19.89 -0.98 -1.27
N ARG A 65 20.76 -1.80 -0.66
CA ARG A 65 20.40 -2.64 0.49
C ARG A 65 20.00 -1.81 1.72
N ARG A 66 20.75 -0.74 2.03
CA ARG A 66 20.40 0.21 3.11
C ARG A 66 19.07 0.93 2.83
N ARG A 67 18.84 1.32 1.57
CA ARG A 67 17.56 1.91 1.14
C ARG A 67 16.41 0.92 1.33
N GLY A 68 16.59 -0.35 0.93
CA GLY A 68 15.64 -1.43 1.15
C GLY A 68 15.31 -1.67 2.62
N LEU A 69 16.33 -1.65 3.48
CA LEU A 69 16.14 -1.70 4.92
C LEU A 69 15.31 -0.50 5.42
N ALA A 70 15.65 0.72 4.99
CA ALA A 70 14.95 1.93 5.41
C ALA A 70 13.47 1.92 4.98
N VAL A 71 13.16 1.61 3.70
CA VAL A 71 11.76 1.53 3.25
C VAL A 71 11.02 0.36 3.90
N GLY A 72 11.68 -0.76 4.17
CA GLY A 72 11.11 -1.89 4.91
C GLY A 72 10.75 -1.50 6.35
N LEU A 73 11.63 -0.78 7.04
CA LEU A 73 11.39 -0.29 8.41
C LEU A 73 10.23 0.71 8.46
N ILE A 74 10.18 1.66 7.51
CA ILE A 74 9.09 2.64 7.42
C ILE A 74 7.76 1.93 7.20
N TYR A 75 7.69 0.97 6.27
CA TYR A 75 6.47 0.22 5.97
C TYR A 75 6.07 -0.68 7.15
N GLY A 76 7.03 -1.37 7.77
CA GLY A 76 6.75 -2.24 8.92
C GLY A 76 6.22 -1.47 10.12
N LEU A 77 6.79 -0.29 10.40
CA LEU A 77 6.28 0.60 11.44
C LEU A 77 4.89 1.13 11.08
N ALA A 78 4.64 1.48 9.81
CA ALA A 78 3.32 1.88 9.35
C ALA A 78 2.28 0.78 9.59
N GLN A 79 2.59 -0.47 9.24
CA GLN A 79 1.71 -1.62 9.47
C GLN A 79 1.41 -1.85 10.95
N ILE A 80 2.42 -1.76 11.81
CA ILE A 80 2.24 -1.92 13.27
C ILE A 80 1.36 -0.79 13.81
N LEU A 81 1.68 0.48 13.51
CA LEU A 81 0.87 1.60 13.98
C LEU A 81 -0.57 1.54 13.45
N GLN A 82 -0.77 1.18 12.18
CA GLN A 82 -2.11 1.01 11.63
C GLN A 82 -2.89 -0.08 12.38
N THR A 83 -2.24 -1.22 12.65
CA THR A 83 -2.86 -2.35 13.37
C THR A 83 -3.24 -1.95 14.79
N GLU A 84 -2.33 -1.27 15.50
CA GLU A 84 -2.60 -0.73 16.83
C GLU A 84 -3.72 0.33 16.80
N GLY A 85 -3.68 1.25 15.84
CA GLY A 85 -4.69 2.30 15.70
C GLY A 85 -6.08 1.74 15.46
N LEU A 86 -6.19 0.70 14.62
CA LEU A 86 -7.42 -0.02 14.32
C LEU A 86 -8.04 -0.68 15.56
N ALA A 87 -7.25 -1.02 16.59
CA ALA A 87 -7.79 -1.55 17.84
C ALA A 87 -8.58 -0.50 18.66
N TYR A 88 -8.42 0.79 18.35
CA TYR A 88 -9.03 1.90 19.08
C TYR A 88 -9.94 2.79 18.22
N THR A 89 -10.19 2.44 16.95
CA THR A 89 -11.07 3.20 16.04
C THR A 89 -11.81 2.25 15.10
N ASP A 90 -12.88 2.74 14.47
CA ASP A 90 -13.63 1.95 13.50
C ASP A 90 -12.81 1.67 12.24
N ALA A 91 -12.98 0.48 11.65
CA ALA A 91 -12.30 0.10 10.42
C ALA A 91 -12.54 1.07 9.25
N SER A 92 -13.74 1.64 9.18
CA SER A 92 -14.13 2.63 8.18
C SER A 92 -13.33 3.94 8.33
N ILE A 93 -13.20 4.44 9.55
CA ILE A 93 -12.42 5.65 9.90
C ILE A 93 -10.93 5.37 9.72
N SER A 94 -10.43 4.23 10.21
CA SER A 94 -9.03 3.83 10.03
C SER A 94 -8.64 3.73 8.56
N GLY A 95 -9.51 3.14 7.72
CA GLY A 95 -9.31 3.04 6.28
C GLY A 95 -9.26 4.41 5.59
N PHE A 96 -10.18 5.32 5.94
CA PHE A 96 -10.16 6.70 5.45
C PHE A 96 -8.88 7.43 5.86
N VAL A 97 -8.53 7.39 7.15
CA VAL A 97 -7.36 8.06 7.71
C VAL A 97 -6.07 7.52 7.10
N THR A 98 -5.95 6.21 6.90
CA THR A 98 -4.83 5.60 6.18
C THR A 98 -4.75 6.14 4.76
N GLY A 99 -5.87 6.15 4.02
CA GLY A 99 -5.92 6.60 2.64
C GLY A 99 -5.58 8.08 2.44
N MET A 100 -5.49 8.88 3.52
CA MET A 100 -4.91 10.22 3.48
C MET A 100 -3.45 10.25 3.03
N TYR A 101 -2.77 9.09 2.91
CA TYR A 101 -1.50 9.01 2.18
C TYR A 101 -1.58 9.67 0.79
N VAL A 102 -2.76 9.70 0.14
CA VAL A 102 -2.94 10.34 -1.18
C VAL A 102 -2.71 11.84 -1.15
N VAL A 103 -3.02 12.49 -0.01
CA VAL A 103 -2.76 13.92 0.22
C VAL A 103 -1.34 14.13 0.74
N LEU A 104 -0.88 13.26 1.63
CA LEU A 104 0.44 13.38 2.26
C LEU A 104 1.57 13.13 1.27
N THR A 105 1.41 12.22 0.31
CA THR A 105 2.42 11.87 -0.69
C THR A 105 2.89 13.08 -1.51
N PRO A 106 2.02 13.87 -2.17
CA PRO A 106 2.45 15.06 -2.89
C PRO A 106 3.04 16.14 -1.98
N LEU A 107 2.58 16.28 -0.73
CA LEU A 107 3.16 17.22 0.23
C LEU A 107 4.60 16.84 0.58
N ILE A 108 4.83 15.57 0.92
CA ILE A 108 6.15 15.03 1.24
C ILE A 108 7.05 15.08 0.00
N ALA A 109 6.53 14.72 -1.18
CA ALA A 109 7.29 14.81 -2.43
C ALA A 109 7.68 16.26 -2.76
N ALA A 110 6.80 17.24 -2.55
CA ALA A 110 7.11 18.64 -2.75
C ALA A 110 8.17 19.15 -1.76
N LEU A 111 8.11 18.71 -0.50
CA LEU A 111 9.05 19.11 0.54
C LEU A 111 10.44 18.47 0.36
N VAL A 112 10.49 17.15 0.16
CA VAL A 112 11.73 16.35 0.16
C VAL A 112 12.38 16.33 -1.22
N LEU A 113 11.60 16.11 -2.28
CA LEU A 113 12.11 16.04 -3.65
C LEU A 113 12.14 17.40 -4.33
N ARG A 114 11.61 18.46 -3.68
CA ARG A 114 11.46 19.82 -4.24
C ARG A 114 10.66 19.85 -5.55
N ASN A 115 9.78 18.86 -5.73
CA ASN A 115 8.94 18.73 -6.92
C ASN A 115 7.82 19.77 -6.91
N ARG A 116 7.64 20.49 -8.03
CA ARG A 116 6.49 21.38 -8.20
C ARG A 116 5.27 20.56 -8.65
N ILE A 117 4.31 20.38 -7.74
CA ILE A 117 3.06 19.67 -8.02
C ILE A 117 2.10 20.60 -8.77
N GLY A 118 1.65 20.18 -9.95
CA GLY A 118 0.73 20.94 -10.79
C GLY A 118 -0.69 21.04 -10.23
N LYS A 119 -1.43 22.07 -10.66
CA LYS A 119 -2.82 22.30 -10.24
C LYS A 119 -3.75 21.13 -10.56
N LEU A 120 -3.56 20.47 -11.71
CA LEU A 120 -4.36 19.32 -12.12
C LEU A 120 -4.13 18.13 -11.18
N THR A 121 -2.88 17.90 -10.77
CA THR A 121 -2.52 16.88 -9.78
C THR A 121 -3.18 17.16 -8.43
N TRP A 122 -3.20 18.42 -7.97
CA TRP A 122 -3.94 18.81 -6.76
C TRP A 122 -5.45 18.62 -6.88
N CYS A 123 -6.04 18.91 -8.04
CA CYS A 123 -7.46 18.59 -8.28
C CYS A 123 -7.72 17.08 -8.20
N ALA A 124 -6.85 16.26 -8.79
CA ALA A 124 -6.97 14.80 -8.70
C ALA A 124 -6.85 14.30 -7.25
N VAL A 125 -5.90 14.83 -6.48
CA VAL A 125 -5.76 14.52 -5.04
C VAL A 125 -7.02 14.90 -4.26
N ALA A 126 -7.57 16.10 -4.50
CA ALA A 126 -8.81 16.54 -3.86
C ALA A 126 -9.99 15.64 -4.22
N MET A 127 -10.16 15.29 -5.49
CA MET A 127 -11.21 14.37 -5.94
C MET A 127 -11.05 12.97 -5.33
N ALA A 128 -9.83 12.43 -5.31
CA ALA A 128 -9.55 11.13 -4.69
C ALA A 128 -9.87 11.14 -3.18
N THR A 129 -9.54 12.24 -2.48
CA THR A 129 -9.81 12.40 -1.05
C THR A 129 -11.31 12.47 -0.76
N VAL A 130 -12.05 13.25 -1.56
CA VAL A 130 -13.52 13.33 -1.47
C VAL A 130 -14.15 11.97 -1.75
N GLY A 131 -13.72 11.29 -2.80
CA GLY A 131 -14.20 9.95 -3.16
C GLY A 131 -13.93 8.92 -2.07
N LEU A 132 -12.73 8.93 -1.48
CA LEU A 132 -12.38 8.11 -0.33
C LEU A 132 -13.26 8.41 0.88
N GLY A 133 -13.58 9.69 1.14
CA GLY A 133 -14.52 10.08 2.20
C GLY A 133 -15.92 9.49 1.98
N PHE A 134 -16.42 9.50 0.74
CA PHE A 134 -17.68 8.85 0.42
C PHE A 134 -17.62 7.32 0.59
N LEU A 135 -16.52 6.66 0.23
CA LEU A 135 -16.40 5.21 0.33
C LEU A 135 -16.17 4.71 1.76
N SER A 136 -15.39 5.43 2.56
CA SER A 136 -14.86 4.90 3.82
C SER A 136 -15.37 5.63 5.07
N LEU A 137 -15.90 6.85 4.99
CA LEU A 137 -16.13 7.65 6.20
C LEU A 137 -17.54 7.47 6.82
N SER A 138 -17.75 6.55 7.75
CA SER A 138 -19.06 6.37 8.41
C SER A 138 -19.26 7.22 9.68
N GLY A 139 -18.83 8.49 9.66
CA GLY A 139 -18.78 9.36 10.83
C GLY A 139 -17.40 10.01 10.98
N LEU A 140 -17.27 11.05 11.79
CA LEU A 140 -15.97 11.66 12.10
C LEU A 140 -15.73 11.58 13.61
N SER A 141 -14.65 10.90 13.98
CA SER A 141 -14.12 10.90 15.34
C SER A 141 -12.69 11.39 15.33
N VAL A 142 -12.28 11.99 16.44
CA VAL A 142 -10.89 12.35 16.69
C VAL A 142 -10.55 11.79 18.05
N GLY A 143 -9.65 10.82 18.07
CA GLY A 143 -9.23 10.13 19.27
C GLY A 143 -7.84 9.52 19.09
N PHE A 144 -7.49 8.66 20.04
CA PHE A 144 -6.19 8.03 20.09
C PHE A 144 -5.95 7.09 18.90
N GLY A 145 -6.94 6.27 18.53
CA GLY A 145 -6.86 5.36 17.40
C GLY A 145 -6.68 6.08 16.07
N GLU A 146 -7.41 7.17 15.85
CA GLU A 146 -7.28 8.00 14.65
C GLU A 146 -5.92 8.70 14.58
N ALA A 147 -5.40 9.18 15.71
CA ALA A 147 -4.08 9.82 15.77
C ALA A 147 -2.96 8.82 15.44
N ILE A 148 -2.99 7.61 16.00
CA ILE A 148 -2.03 6.54 15.67
C ILE A 148 -2.16 6.16 14.19
N THR A 149 -3.39 5.96 13.69
CA THR A 149 -3.63 5.61 12.29
C THR A 149 -3.13 6.70 11.35
N PHE A 150 -3.30 7.98 11.71
CA PHE A 150 -2.76 9.08 10.92
C PHE A 150 -1.22 9.08 10.90
N GLY A 151 -0.58 8.72 12.02
CA GLY A 151 0.86 8.44 12.07
C GLY A 151 1.28 7.37 11.06
N SER A 152 0.50 6.29 10.92
CA SER A 152 0.72 5.27 9.90
C SER A 152 0.59 5.83 8.47
N ALA A 153 -0.39 6.70 8.22
CA ALA A 153 -0.61 7.32 6.91
C ALA A 153 0.59 8.19 6.47
N ILE A 154 1.21 8.90 7.41
CA ILE A 154 2.44 9.67 7.18
C ILE A 154 3.59 8.73 6.79
N LEU A 155 3.73 7.59 7.48
CA LEU A 155 4.77 6.61 7.17
C LEU A 155 4.52 5.93 5.81
N TYR A 156 3.28 5.55 5.49
CA TYR A 156 2.94 5.03 4.16
C TYR A 156 3.22 6.05 3.05
N ALA A 157 2.85 7.31 3.23
CA ALA A 157 3.18 8.36 2.26
C ALA A 157 4.70 8.55 2.12
N THR A 158 5.44 8.52 3.23
CA THR A 158 6.91 8.58 3.23
C THR A 158 7.50 7.39 2.49
N HIS A 159 6.98 6.18 2.72
CA HIS A 159 7.36 4.96 2.00
C HIS A 159 7.12 5.10 0.51
N ILE A 160 5.94 5.54 0.09
CA ILE A 160 5.59 5.75 -1.33
C ILE A 160 6.57 6.72 -1.99
N VAL A 161 6.90 7.85 -1.34
CA VAL A 161 7.86 8.83 -1.86
C VAL A 161 9.28 8.24 -1.93
N ALA A 162 9.75 7.61 -0.86
CA ALA A 162 11.08 7.02 -0.77
C ALA A 162 11.25 5.87 -1.77
N LEU A 163 10.25 4.99 -1.90
CA LEU A 163 10.26 3.87 -2.83
C LEU A 163 10.30 4.38 -4.28
N SER A 164 9.53 5.42 -4.61
CA SER A 164 9.60 6.03 -5.95
C SER A 164 10.95 6.69 -6.21
N ALA A 165 11.58 7.31 -5.20
CA ALA A 165 12.88 7.96 -5.34
C ALA A 165 14.06 6.97 -5.43
N TRP A 166 13.94 5.78 -4.85
CA TRP A 166 15.05 4.85 -4.69
C TRP A 166 14.94 3.56 -5.49
N SER A 167 13.74 3.19 -5.95
CA SER A 167 13.56 1.97 -6.75
C SER A 167 14.06 2.17 -8.18
N THR A 168 14.64 1.11 -8.74
CA THR A 168 14.93 0.99 -10.16
C THR A 168 14.31 -0.31 -10.66
N ALA A 169 13.97 -0.38 -11.95
CA ALA A 169 13.39 -1.59 -12.53
C ALA A 169 14.28 -2.82 -12.34
N ARG A 170 15.60 -2.62 -12.35
CA ARG A 170 16.61 -3.68 -12.17
C ARG A 170 16.63 -4.21 -10.74
N ASP A 171 16.54 -3.32 -9.76
CA ASP A 171 16.70 -3.67 -8.34
C ASP A 171 15.37 -3.98 -7.64
N ALA A 172 14.23 -3.76 -8.32
CA ALA A 172 12.89 -3.87 -7.74
C ALA A 172 12.65 -5.19 -7.01
N TYR A 173 13.11 -6.31 -7.59
CA TYR A 173 12.97 -7.62 -6.96
C TYR A 173 13.74 -7.72 -5.65
N GLY A 174 15.05 -7.40 -5.68
CA GLY A 174 15.88 -7.46 -4.48
C GLY A 174 15.37 -6.51 -3.40
N LEU A 175 14.92 -5.31 -3.79
CA LEU A 175 14.37 -4.32 -2.87
C LEU A 175 13.07 -4.81 -2.21
N ALA A 176 12.18 -5.45 -2.97
CA ALA A 176 10.96 -6.05 -2.45
C ALA A 176 11.25 -7.22 -1.49
N VAL A 177 12.25 -8.07 -1.76
CA VAL A 177 12.67 -9.13 -0.82
C VAL A 177 13.14 -8.54 0.51
N VAL A 178 14.01 -7.53 0.47
CA VAL A 178 14.51 -6.87 1.70
C VAL A 178 13.36 -6.25 2.49
N GLN A 179 12.43 -5.56 1.83
CA GLN A 179 11.26 -4.97 2.49
C GLN A 179 10.42 -6.04 3.19
N MET A 180 10.05 -7.10 2.48
CA MET A 180 9.24 -8.19 3.04
C MET A 180 9.91 -8.84 4.25
N ALA A 181 11.22 -9.12 4.15
CA ALA A 181 11.99 -9.70 5.24
C ALA A 181 12.03 -8.77 6.47
N VAL A 182 12.22 -7.47 6.26
CA VAL A 182 12.28 -6.48 7.35
C VAL A 182 10.91 -6.32 8.02
N ILE A 183 9.83 -6.22 7.23
CA ILE A 183 8.47 -6.11 7.77
C ILE A 183 8.13 -7.37 8.59
N GLY A 184 8.39 -8.56 8.04
CA GLY A 184 8.16 -9.83 8.77
C GLY A 184 8.97 -9.92 10.05
N ALA A 185 10.25 -9.52 10.02
CA ALA A 185 11.10 -9.49 11.21
C ALA A 185 10.59 -8.50 12.27
N MET A 186 10.09 -7.33 11.87
CA MET A 186 9.49 -6.36 12.79
C MET A 186 8.23 -6.90 13.45
N CYS A 187 7.31 -7.46 12.66
CA CYS A 187 6.09 -8.06 13.21
C CYS A 187 6.41 -9.21 14.17
N LEU A 188 7.35 -10.10 13.80
CA LEU A 188 7.84 -11.18 14.66
C LEU A 188 8.51 -10.65 15.94
N ALA A 189 9.26 -9.55 15.87
CA ALA A 189 9.90 -8.97 17.05
C ALA A 189 8.89 -8.38 18.05
N VAL A 190 7.73 -7.92 17.57
CA VAL A 190 6.64 -7.43 18.44
C VAL A 190 5.86 -8.59 19.06
N THR A 191 5.45 -9.58 18.26
CA THR A 191 4.57 -10.65 18.77
C THR A 191 5.30 -11.87 19.34
N GLY A 192 6.49 -12.19 18.84
CA GLY A 192 7.17 -13.47 19.10
C GLY A 192 7.48 -13.77 20.57
N TRP A 193 7.47 -12.76 21.45
CA TRP A 193 7.66 -12.92 22.89
C TRP A 193 6.52 -13.68 23.58
N ASN A 194 5.30 -13.56 23.07
CA ASN A 194 4.11 -14.21 23.64
C ASN A 194 3.78 -15.54 22.94
N GLY A 195 4.64 -15.98 22.01
CA GLY A 195 4.32 -17.03 21.05
C GLY A 195 3.55 -16.48 19.86
N VAL A 196 3.65 -17.18 18.72
CA VAL A 196 2.91 -16.83 17.49
C VAL A 196 1.72 -17.78 17.36
N VAL A 197 0.51 -17.23 17.35
CA VAL A 197 -0.70 -17.98 17.06
C VAL A 197 -0.75 -18.26 15.56
N LEU A 198 -0.85 -19.54 15.21
CA LEU A 198 -0.94 -19.98 13.82
C LEU A 198 -2.40 -20.32 13.47
N PRO A 199 -2.76 -20.32 12.18
CA PRO A 199 -4.06 -20.82 11.76
C PRO A 199 -4.24 -22.32 12.08
N ASP A 200 -5.41 -22.66 12.61
CA ASP A 200 -5.72 -24.02 13.08
C ASP A 200 -6.30 -24.95 12.00
N ASN A 201 -6.69 -24.41 10.83
CA ASN A 201 -7.34 -25.18 9.78
C ASN A 201 -6.81 -24.84 8.38
N GLY A 202 -7.01 -25.77 7.44
CA GLY A 202 -6.51 -25.65 6.08
C GLY A 202 -7.11 -24.48 5.29
N ARG A 203 -8.35 -24.08 5.58
CA ARG A 203 -9.01 -22.95 4.91
C ARG A 203 -8.31 -21.64 5.26
N ASP A 204 -8.00 -21.43 6.54
CA ASP A 204 -7.30 -20.25 7.01
C ASP A 204 -5.87 -20.17 6.44
N TRP A 205 -5.21 -21.32 6.30
CA TRP A 205 -3.91 -21.40 5.61
C TRP A 205 -4.00 -21.01 4.13
N VAL A 206 -5.08 -21.34 3.42
CA VAL A 206 -5.29 -20.87 2.04
C VAL A 206 -5.37 -19.35 2.00
N SER A 207 -6.12 -18.73 2.92
CA SER A 207 -6.16 -17.26 3.04
C SER A 207 -4.76 -16.70 3.33
N VAL A 208 -4.02 -17.25 4.31
CA VAL A 208 -2.66 -16.80 4.64
C VAL A 208 -1.71 -16.91 3.46
N VAL A 209 -1.71 -18.03 2.73
CA VAL A 209 -0.84 -18.23 1.56
C VAL A 209 -1.19 -17.28 0.43
N TYR A 210 -2.48 -17.07 0.14
CA TYR A 210 -2.91 -16.08 -0.85
C TYR A 210 -2.48 -14.65 -0.43
N MET A 211 -2.63 -14.31 0.85
CA MET A 211 -2.19 -13.03 1.40
C MET A 211 -0.68 -12.83 1.34
N ALA A 212 0.09 -13.90 1.56
CA ALA A 212 1.54 -13.86 1.56
C ALA A 212 2.10 -13.78 0.13
N VAL A 213 1.61 -14.64 -0.78
CA VAL A 213 2.17 -14.77 -2.12
C VAL A 213 1.59 -13.73 -3.06
N VAL A 214 0.26 -13.63 -3.16
CA VAL A 214 -0.40 -12.78 -4.16
C VAL A 214 -0.46 -11.34 -3.66
N ALA A 215 -1.09 -11.10 -2.51
CA ALA A 215 -1.24 -9.76 -1.94
C ALA A 215 0.03 -9.23 -1.25
N GLY A 216 1.01 -10.10 -1.00
CA GLY A 216 2.29 -9.75 -0.37
C GLY A 216 3.42 -9.69 -1.40
N ALA A 217 4.02 -10.84 -1.71
CA ALA A 217 5.20 -10.95 -2.55
C ALA A 217 5.00 -10.37 -3.96
N ILE A 218 3.97 -10.83 -4.69
CA ILE A 218 3.69 -10.38 -6.06
C ILE A 218 3.29 -8.91 -6.05
N ALA A 219 2.40 -8.52 -5.14
CA ALA A 219 1.92 -7.14 -5.06
C ALA A 219 3.05 -6.14 -4.74
N MET A 220 3.91 -6.44 -3.75
CA MET A 220 5.04 -5.58 -3.40
C MET A 220 6.09 -5.51 -4.50
N LEU A 221 6.35 -6.62 -5.20
CA LEU A 221 7.22 -6.63 -6.37
C LEU A 221 6.64 -5.72 -7.47
N ALA A 222 5.36 -5.88 -7.78
CA ALA A 222 4.67 -5.09 -8.80
C ALA A 222 4.62 -3.61 -8.43
N GLN A 223 4.32 -3.27 -7.17
CA GLN A 223 4.36 -1.90 -6.65
C GLN A 223 5.76 -1.31 -6.77
N THR A 224 6.77 -2.02 -6.28
CA THR A 224 8.17 -1.55 -6.32
C THR A 224 8.63 -1.32 -7.76
N TRP A 225 8.30 -2.23 -8.67
CA TRP A 225 8.61 -2.09 -10.09
C TRP A 225 7.84 -0.94 -10.74
N ALA A 226 6.55 -0.78 -10.42
CA ALA A 226 5.74 0.27 -11.00
C ALA A 226 6.19 1.67 -10.55
N GLN A 227 6.55 1.82 -9.26
CA GLN A 227 7.05 3.08 -8.71
C GLN A 227 8.45 3.44 -9.22
N ALA A 228 9.22 2.48 -9.75
CA ALA A 228 10.43 2.79 -10.51
C ALA A 228 10.15 3.49 -11.85
N HIS A 229 8.91 3.47 -12.33
CA HIS A 229 8.48 4.05 -13.61
C HIS A 229 7.42 5.16 -13.45
N LEU A 230 6.95 5.41 -12.23
CA LEU A 230 5.87 6.33 -11.92
C LEU A 230 6.27 7.32 -10.83
N PRO A 231 5.93 8.60 -10.97
CA PRO A 231 6.04 9.55 -9.87
C PRO A 231 5.21 9.12 -8.66
N ALA A 232 5.72 9.38 -7.45
CA ALA A 232 5.08 9.03 -6.17
C ALA A 232 3.61 9.47 -6.10
N THR A 233 3.33 10.72 -6.47
CA THR A 233 1.96 11.27 -6.45
C THR A 233 1.01 10.51 -7.39
N ARG A 234 1.49 10.09 -8.57
CA ARG A 234 0.67 9.31 -9.50
C ARG A 234 0.40 7.92 -8.94
N ALA A 235 1.43 7.27 -8.39
CA ALA A 235 1.27 5.97 -7.73
C ALA A 235 0.25 6.05 -6.60
N ALA A 236 0.34 7.05 -5.71
CA ALA A 236 -0.61 7.24 -4.62
C ALA A 236 -2.06 7.44 -5.10
N ILE A 237 -2.29 8.23 -6.15
CA ILE A 237 -3.65 8.42 -6.71
C ILE A 237 -4.17 7.12 -7.35
N ILE A 238 -3.33 6.32 -8.01
CA ILE A 238 -3.76 5.01 -8.52
C ILE A 238 -4.08 4.06 -7.37
N MET A 239 -3.30 4.12 -6.29
CA MET A 239 -3.46 3.27 -5.11
C MET A 239 -4.81 3.48 -4.38
N THR A 240 -5.42 4.66 -4.50
CA THR A 240 -6.76 4.90 -3.95
C THR A 240 -7.89 4.14 -4.64
N MET A 241 -7.60 3.42 -5.75
CA MET A 241 -8.54 2.48 -6.36
C MET A 241 -8.83 1.25 -5.47
N GLU A 242 -8.01 0.97 -4.46
CA GLU A 242 -8.21 -0.15 -3.54
C GLU A 242 -9.63 -0.19 -2.91
N PRO A 243 -10.13 0.86 -2.23
CA PRO A 243 -11.49 0.87 -1.70
C PRO A 243 -12.58 0.77 -2.78
N VAL A 244 -12.32 1.23 -4.02
CA VAL A 244 -13.25 1.05 -5.14
C VAL A 244 -13.37 -0.42 -5.49
N PHE A 245 -12.25 -1.13 -5.58
CA PHE A 245 -12.25 -2.58 -5.83
C PHE A 245 -12.83 -3.36 -4.66
N ALA A 246 -12.51 -2.99 -3.41
CA ALA A 246 -13.10 -3.61 -2.23
C ALA A 246 -14.64 -3.54 -2.25
N ALA A 247 -15.20 -2.34 -2.48
CA ALA A 247 -16.64 -2.15 -2.61
C ALA A 247 -17.22 -2.93 -3.81
N THR A 248 -16.50 -2.94 -4.94
CA THR A 248 -16.93 -3.68 -6.14
C THR A 248 -17.04 -5.18 -5.86
N PHE A 249 -16.05 -5.78 -5.18
CA PHE A 249 -16.10 -7.20 -4.83
C PHE A 249 -17.16 -7.51 -3.77
N ALA A 250 -17.31 -6.68 -2.75
CA ALA A 250 -18.36 -6.83 -1.75
C ALA A 250 -19.76 -6.81 -2.37
N ILE A 251 -20.01 -5.88 -3.31
CA ILE A 251 -21.28 -5.82 -4.06
C ILE A 251 -21.46 -7.05 -4.97
N ALA A 252 -20.40 -7.47 -5.67
CA ALA A 252 -20.47 -8.59 -6.60
C ALA A 252 -20.74 -9.94 -5.89
N LEU A 253 -20.28 -10.09 -4.64
CA LEU A 253 -20.54 -11.27 -3.82
C LEU A 253 -21.87 -11.20 -3.05
N GLY A 254 -22.54 -10.05 -3.05
CA GLY A 254 -23.81 -9.83 -2.36
C GLY A 254 -23.68 -9.46 -0.88
N ASP A 255 -22.48 -9.16 -0.40
CA ASP A 255 -22.22 -8.74 0.98
C ASP A 255 -22.66 -7.28 1.22
N GLU A 256 -22.65 -6.46 0.17
CA GLU A 256 -23.06 -5.05 0.22
C GLU A 256 -23.96 -4.68 -0.97
N THR A 257 -24.75 -3.62 -0.81
CA THR A 257 -25.58 -3.07 -1.89
C THR A 257 -24.98 -1.80 -2.48
N LEU A 258 -25.12 -1.59 -3.79
CA LEU A 258 -24.71 -0.34 -4.44
C LEU A 258 -25.60 0.81 -3.97
N THR A 259 -25.09 1.59 -3.01
CA THR A 259 -25.75 2.83 -2.55
C THR A 259 -25.35 4.03 -3.42
N PRO A 260 -26.15 5.10 -3.48
CA PRO A 260 -25.75 6.35 -4.13
C PRO A 260 -24.42 6.89 -3.59
N ARG A 261 -24.19 6.70 -2.28
CA ARG A 261 -22.97 7.09 -1.59
C ARG A 261 -21.73 6.37 -2.18
N VAL A 262 -21.81 5.04 -2.32
CA VAL A 262 -20.73 4.22 -2.89
C VAL A 262 -20.53 4.55 -4.37
N ALA A 263 -21.61 4.74 -5.13
CA ALA A 263 -21.54 5.10 -6.55
C ALA A 263 -20.83 6.45 -6.77
N VAL A 264 -21.19 7.47 -5.98
CA VAL A 264 -20.56 8.80 -6.04
C VAL A 264 -19.09 8.70 -5.64
N GLY A 265 -18.80 8.05 -4.51
CA GLY A 265 -17.42 7.89 -4.02
C GLY A 265 -16.51 7.19 -5.03
N GLY A 266 -16.97 6.05 -5.57
CA GLY A 266 -16.25 5.31 -6.60
C GLY A 266 -16.01 6.13 -7.86
N THR A 267 -17.01 6.91 -8.29
CA THR A 267 -16.87 7.81 -9.46
C THR A 267 -15.80 8.87 -9.24
N PHE A 268 -15.78 9.53 -8.07
CA PHE A 268 -14.76 10.53 -7.74
C PHE A 268 -13.35 9.95 -7.77
N VAL A 269 -13.15 8.75 -7.20
CA VAL A 269 -11.84 8.08 -7.21
C VAL A 269 -11.43 7.68 -8.64
N VAL A 270 -12.33 7.09 -9.43
CA VAL A 270 -12.05 6.70 -10.81
C VAL A 270 -11.70 7.92 -11.67
N VAL A 271 -12.45 9.01 -11.55
CA VAL A 271 -12.18 10.26 -12.27
C VAL A 271 -10.84 10.87 -11.82
N ALA A 272 -10.51 10.83 -10.52
CA ALA A 272 -9.21 11.27 -10.03
C ALA A 272 -8.05 10.47 -10.64
N MET A 273 -8.17 9.14 -10.68
CA MET A 273 -7.18 8.25 -11.28
C MET A 273 -7.01 8.53 -12.78
N LEU A 274 -8.12 8.62 -13.52
CA LEU A 274 -8.10 8.95 -14.95
C LEU A 274 -7.51 10.34 -15.21
N ALA A 275 -7.85 11.34 -14.40
CA ALA A 275 -7.29 12.68 -14.49
C ALA A 275 -5.77 12.68 -14.26
N ALA A 276 -5.28 11.91 -13.28
CA ALA A 276 -3.84 11.79 -13.01
C ALA A 276 -3.08 11.06 -14.12
N GLU A 277 -3.68 10.05 -14.74
CA GLU A 277 -3.07 9.30 -15.85
C GLU A 277 -3.07 10.12 -17.17
N LEU A 278 -4.20 10.79 -17.48
CA LEU A 278 -4.38 11.57 -18.70
C LEU A 278 -3.79 12.99 -18.62
N ALA A 279 -3.44 13.47 -17.41
CA ALA A 279 -2.81 14.76 -17.21
C ALA A 279 -1.55 14.93 -18.10
N PRO A 280 -1.45 16.04 -18.86
CA PRO A 280 -0.28 16.34 -19.66
C PRO A 280 0.98 16.24 -18.81
N ARG A 281 1.91 15.38 -19.22
CA ARG A 281 3.20 15.21 -18.54
C ARG A 281 3.99 16.51 -18.68
N ARG A 282 3.83 17.44 -17.73
CA ARG A 282 4.72 18.61 -17.67
C ARG A 282 6.11 18.08 -17.37
N ARG A 283 7.11 18.49 -18.18
CA ARG A 283 8.53 18.10 -18.07
C ARG A 283 9.12 18.20 -16.64
N ILE A 284 8.50 18.97 -15.75
CA ILE A 284 8.95 19.23 -14.38
C ILE A 284 8.49 18.14 -13.37
N GLU A 285 7.43 17.39 -13.67
CA GLU A 285 6.98 16.23 -12.85
C GLU A 285 7.52 14.88 -13.38
N ALA A 286 8.23 14.91 -14.51
CA ALA A 286 8.42 13.75 -15.38
C ALA A 286 9.72 12.96 -15.17
N GLU A 287 10.63 13.41 -14.30
CA GLU A 287 11.77 12.61 -13.89
C GLU A 287 11.43 11.97 -12.55
N VAL A 288 11.37 10.64 -12.50
CA VAL A 288 11.51 9.88 -11.25
C VAL A 288 12.85 10.35 -10.69
N PRO A 289 12.90 11.17 -9.62
CA PRO A 289 14.17 11.70 -9.16
C PRO A 289 14.87 10.52 -8.48
N HIS A 290 15.70 9.81 -9.24
CA HIS A 290 16.57 8.80 -8.68
C HIS A 290 17.63 9.55 -7.88
N LEU A 291 17.35 9.78 -6.59
CA LEU A 291 18.28 10.45 -5.70
C LEU A 291 19.53 9.58 -5.56
N GLY A 292 20.66 10.06 -6.05
CA GLY A 292 21.98 9.44 -5.91
C GLY A 292 22.11 8.09 -6.61
N GLN A 293 22.26 8.12 -7.93
CA GLN A 293 23.09 7.16 -8.67
C GLN A 293 24.56 7.52 -8.49
#